data_AF-A0A7Y2DMQ7-F1
#
_entry.id   AF-A0A7Y2DMQ7-F1
#
_cell.length_a   1.000
_cell.length_b   1.000
_cell.length_c   1.000
_cell.angle_alpha   90.00
_cell.angle_beta   90.00
_cell.angle_gamma   90.00
#
_symmetry.space_group_name_H-M   'P 1'
#
loop_
_entity.id
_entity.type
_entity.pdbx_description
1 polymer ?
#
loop_
_entity_poly.entity_id
_entity_poly.type
_entity_poly.pdbx_seq_one_letter_code
_entity_poly.pdbx_strand_id
1 'polypeptide(L)'
;MADGDLGGRPGGLERRSFDARVLTGESPLARARRVVVAVAPAVMRWVGQQLGTLSRISARPAARARMASANTIRRQPMVVRVLLVPLASLFVAMGVALQITSGLGVGPGDMVASGLSAATGLSFGSAAMLMSGTLALIATALGRPPKMGTLVNVALIALLIDLFLPLVAIEGGYLSRLLHFGVGLWSVGLGIGCLLHARLGIGTHEALSLAISDHTGIAVGHVRRSQELSLLALGLVLGSQFGIGTFLVALFIAPVISAGTATVGKALTTLATTFDVPEIDAHVADISF
;
A
#
# COMPACT_ATOMS: atom_id res chain seq x y z
N MET A 1 35.07 15.43 -55.56
CA MET A 1 33.78 14.71 -55.48
C MET A 1 33.98 13.54 -54.54
N ALA A 2 33.08 13.40 -53.57
CA ALA A 2 33.04 12.44 -52.45
C ALA A 2 33.76 12.87 -51.14
N ASP A 3 32.97 13.56 -50.32
CA ASP A 3 33.07 13.68 -48.86
C ASP A 3 33.06 12.29 -48.19
N GLY A 4 33.95 12.10 -47.21
CA GLY A 4 33.90 10.99 -46.25
C GLY A 4 33.42 11.52 -44.90
N ASP A 5 32.09 11.52 -44.71
CA ASP A 5 31.41 11.93 -43.49
C ASP A 5 31.66 10.92 -42.34
N LEU A 6 32.42 11.38 -41.32
CA LEU A 6 32.64 10.68 -40.05
C LEU A 6 31.55 11.08 -39.06
N GLY A 7 30.37 10.49 -39.21
CA GLY A 7 29.22 10.67 -38.32
C GLY A 7 28.71 9.33 -37.77
N GLY A 8 29.26 8.85 -36.66
CA GLY A 8 28.83 7.61 -36.01
C GLY A 8 28.91 7.68 -34.49
N ARG A 9 28.03 8.48 -33.87
CA ARG A 9 27.83 8.55 -32.42
C ARG A 9 27.07 7.32 -31.88
N PRO A 10 27.18 7.03 -30.56
CA PRO A 10 27.21 5.68 -30.02
C PRO A 10 25.83 5.03 -29.88
N GLY A 11 25.85 3.69 -29.93
CA GLY A 11 24.69 2.82 -29.78
C GLY A 11 23.85 3.17 -28.56
N GLY A 12 22.65 3.68 -28.83
CA GLY A 12 21.58 3.78 -27.85
C GLY A 12 21.21 2.37 -27.38
N LEU A 13 21.35 2.14 -26.09
CA LEU A 13 20.70 1.04 -25.39
C LEU A 13 19.18 1.22 -25.58
N GLU A 14 18.64 0.55 -26.61
CA GLU A 14 17.21 0.32 -26.74
C GLU A 14 16.72 -0.25 -25.40
N ARG A 15 15.99 0.58 -24.66
CA ARG A 15 15.12 0.10 -23.58
C ARG A 15 14.13 -0.85 -24.24
N ARG A 16 14.43 -2.15 -24.24
CA ARG A 16 13.46 -3.20 -24.50
C ARG A 16 12.52 -3.22 -23.30
N SER A 17 11.60 -2.25 -23.26
CA SER A 17 10.34 -2.40 -22.55
C SER A 17 9.77 -3.74 -23.00
N PHE A 18 9.57 -4.65 -22.06
CA PHE A 18 8.90 -5.92 -22.31
C PHE A 18 7.47 -5.59 -22.74
N ASP A 19 7.28 -5.41 -24.05
CA ASP A 19 6.04 -4.94 -24.63
C ASP A 19 5.09 -6.13 -24.70
N ALA A 20 4.38 -6.34 -23.58
CA ALA A 20 3.31 -7.33 -23.46
C ALA A 20 2.14 -7.08 -24.44
N ARG A 21 2.25 -6.04 -25.31
CA ARG A 21 1.35 -5.75 -26.43
C ARG A 21 1.39 -6.80 -27.54
N VAL A 22 2.45 -7.61 -27.66
CA VAL A 22 2.68 -8.45 -28.85
C VAL A 22 2.13 -9.88 -28.75
N LEU A 23 1.76 -10.39 -27.56
CA LEU A 23 1.45 -11.82 -27.42
C LEU A 23 -0.04 -12.22 -27.51
N THR A 24 -1.01 -11.30 -27.62
CA THR A 24 -2.43 -11.71 -27.69
C THR A 24 -3.35 -10.95 -28.64
N GLY A 25 -3.00 -9.78 -29.18
CA GLY A 25 -3.90 -9.02 -30.08
C GLY A 25 -5.22 -8.54 -29.46
N GLU A 26 -5.39 -8.70 -28.15
CA GLU A 26 -6.65 -8.39 -27.47
C GLU A 26 -6.64 -7.01 -26.83
N SER A 27 -7.73 -6.26 -27.05
CA SER A 27 -7.93 -4.95 -26.44
C SER A 27 -7.90 -5.06 -24.90
N PRO A 28 -7.35 -4.05 -24.20
CA PRO A 28 -7.28 -4.05 -22.72
C PRO A 28 -8.65 -4.31 -22.07
N LEU A 29 -9.72 -3.79 -22.66
CA LEU A 29 -11.10 -3.98 -22.23
C LEU A 29 -11.59 -5.44 -22.38
N ALA A 30 -11.22 -6.14 -23.46
CA ALA A 30 -11.58 -7.54 -23.65
C ALA A 30 -10.86 -8.46 -22.64
N ARG A 31 -9.63 -8.10 -22.27
CA ARG A 31 -8.83 -8.80 -21.26
C ARG A 31 -9.39 -8.58 -19.85
N ALA A 32 -9.64 -7.31 -19.49
CA ALA A 32 -10.25 -6.94 -18.23
C ALA A 32 -11.63 -7.59 -18.06
N ARG A 33 -12.49 -7.52 -19.09
CA ARG A 33 -13.81 -8.16 -19.08
C ARG A 33 -13.74 -9.66 -18.86
N ARG A 34 -12.82 -10.38 -19.49
CA ARG A 34 -12.66 -11.83 -19.27
C ARG A 34 -12.24 -12.18 -17.86
N VAL A 35 -11.27 -11.46 -17.32
CA VAL A 35 -10.79 -11.70 -15.95
C VAL A 35 -11.90 -11.34 -14.95
N VAL A 36 -12.58 -10.22 -15.13
CA VAL A 36 -13.74 -9.84 -14.30
C VAL A 36 -14.82 -10.92 -14.37
N VAL A 37 -15.18 -11.39 -15.56
CA VAL A 37 -16.19 -12.45 -15.73
C VAL A 37 -15.73 -13.79 -15.13
N ALA A 38 -14.43 -14.10 -15.21
CA ALA A 38 -13.87 -15.34 -14.65
C ALA A 38 -13.86 -15.34 -13.11
N VAL A 39 -13.60 -14.19 -12.50
CA VAL A 39 -13.41 -14.08 -11.04
C VAL A 39 -14.68 -13.61 -10.31
N ALA A 40 -15.62 -12.94 -11.01
CA ALA A 40 -16.89 -12.46 -10.47
C ALA A 40 -17.72 -13.53 -9.74
N PRO A 41 -17.85 -14.79 -10.21
CA PRO A 41 -18.62 -15.81 -9.50
C PRO A 41 -17.96 -16.25 -8.19
N ALA A 42 -16.63 -16.31 -8.15
CA ALA A 42 -15.90 -16.64 -6.92
C ALA A 42 -16.02 -15.50 -5.90
N VAL A 43 -15.93 -14.25 -6.38
CA VAL A 43 -16.16 -13.04 -5.59
C VAL A 43 -17.58 -12.99 -5.05
N MET A 44 -18.60 -13.20 -5.89
CA MET A 44 -20.01 -13.21 -5.46
C MET A 44 -20.31 -14.32 -4.46
N ARG A 45 -19.80 -15.54 -4.66
CA ARG A 45 -19.97 -16.65 -3.71
C ARG A 45 -19.31 -16.35 -2.37
N TRP A 46 -18.11 -15.79 -2.40
CA TRP A 46 -17.40 -15.40 -1.19
C TRP A 46 -18.10 -14.24 -0.46
N VAL A 47 -18.58 -13.23 -1.18
CA VAL A 47 -19.42 -12.14 -0.64
C VAL A 47 -20.69 -12.69 0.02
N GLY A 48 -21.36 -13.65 -0.62
CA GLY A 48 -22.51 -14.36 -0.03
C GLY A 48 -22.17 -15.11 1.26
N GLN A 49 -21.02 -15.76 1.32
CA GLN A 49 -20.51 -16.41 2.55
C GLN A 49 -20.19 -15.38 3.66
N GLN A 50 -19.70 -14.19 3.31
CA GLN A 50 -19.47 -13.13 4.29
C GLN A 50 -20.79 -12.61 4.86
N LEU A 51 -21.81 -12.37 4.03
CA LEU A 51 -23.15 -11.98 4.49
C LEU A 51 -23.76 -13.02 5.45
N GLY A 52 -23.51 -14.31 5.22
CA GLY A 52 -23.92 -15.39 6.14
C GLY A 52 -23.14 -15.45 7.46
N THR A 53 -21.94 -14.86 7.52
CA THR A 53 -21.10 -14.79 8.72
C THR A 53 -21.44 -13.56 9.58
N LEU A 54 -22.01 -12.51 8.97
CA LEU A 54 -22.50 -11.30 9.65
C LEU A 54 -23.59 -11.59 10.71
N SER A 55 -24.36 -12.67 10.56
CA SER A 55 -25.40 -13.05 11.53
C SER A 55 -24.86 -13.70 12.81
N ARG A 56 -23.56 -14.03 12.87
CA ARG A 56 -22.96 -14.83 13.96
C ARG A 56 -21.96 -14.09 14.84
N ILE A 57 -21.57 -12.86 14.50
CA ILE A 57 -20.48 -12.13 15.20
C ILE A 57 -20.94 -10.74 15.67
N SER A 58 -22.21 -10.60 16.06
CA SER A 58 -22.58 -9.57 17.03
C SER A 58 -22.36 -10.15 18.44
N ALA A 59 -21.71 -9.37 19.30
CA ALA A 59 -21.38 -9.64 20.71
C ALA A 59 -20.07 -10.39 21.01
N ARG A 60 -18.96 -9.63 21.08
CA ARG A 60 -17.95 -9.86 22.12
C ARG A 60 -17.57 -8.55 22.82
N PRO A 61 -18.20 -8.23 23.97
CA PRO A 61 -17.78 -7.14 24.86
C PRO A 61 -16.29 -7.20 25.25
N ALA A 62 -15.69 -8.39 25.22
CA ALA A 62 -14.26 -8.62 25.49
C ALA A 62 -13.30 -7.90 24.52
N ALA A 63 -13.72 -7.61 23.28
CA ALA A 63 -12.89 -6.85 22.33
C ALA A 63 -12.81 -5.36 22.70
N ARG A 64 -13.91 -4.78 23.21
CA ARG A 64 -13.95 -3.40 23.71
C ARG A 64 -13.10 -3.23 24.98
N ALA A 65 -13.11 -4.21 25.88
CA ALA A 65 -12.28 -4.20 27.10
C ALA A 65 -10.77 -4.28 26.79
N ARG A 66 -10.36 -5.04 25.76
CA ARG A 66 -8.97 -5.12 25.28
C ARG A 66 -8.49 -3.82 24.61
N MET A 67 -9.35 -3.13 23.86
CA MET A 67 -9.03 -1.81 23.30
C MET A 67 -8.88 -0.73 24.38
N ALA A 68 -9.63 -0.84 25.49
CA ALA A 68 -9.52 0.09 26.61
C ALA A 68 -8.21 -0.10 27.40
N SER A 69 -7.71 -1.33 27.56
CA SER A 69 -6.41 -1.60 28.20
C SER A 69 -5.20 -1.32 27.30
N ALA A 70 -5.35 -1.39 25.98
CA ALA A 70 -4.33 -0.93 25.03
C ALA A 70 -4.15 0.61 25.04
N ASN A 71 -5.07 1.36 25.64
CA ASN A 71 -4.98 2.82 25.71
C ASN A 71 -4.08 3.34 26.86
N THR A 72 -3.53 2.44 27.69
CA THR A 72 -2.57 2.78 28.75
C THR A 72 -1.12 2.87 28.23
N ILE A 73 -0.90 2.78 26.91
CA ILE A 73 0.44 2.78 26.32
C ILE A 73 1.07 4.17 26.39
N ARG A 74 2.17 4.24 27.15
CA ARG A 74 3.17 5.31 27.32
C ARG A 74 3.25 6.29 26.14
N ARG A 75 3.23 7.58 26.48
CA ARG A 75 3.33 8.68 25.50
C ARG A 75 4.75 8.73 24.96
N GLN A 76 4.94 8.31 23.70
CA GLN A 76 6.19 8.59 23.00
C GLN A 76 6.41 10.12 22.92
N PRO A 77 7.67 10.59 23.06
CA PRO A 77 7.98 12.00 22.94
C PRO A 77 7.60 12.51 21.55
N MET A 78 7.09 13.75 21.49
CA MET A 78 6.56 14.32 20.25
C MET A 78 7.58 14.33 19.11
N VAL A 79 8.86 14.51 19.43
CA VAL A 79 9.96 14.49 18.46
C VAL A 79 10.04 13.14 17.75
N VAL A 80 10.00 12.02 18.48
CA VAL A 80 10.04 10.66 17.89
C VAL A 80 8.84 10.45 16.98
N ARG A 81 7.65 10.86 17.43
CA ARG A 81 6.42 10.74 16.64
C ARG A 81 6.50 11.52 15.33
N VAL A 82 7.03 12.74 15.37
CA VAL A 82 7.20 13.60 14.19
C VAL A 82 8.23 13.00 13.22
N LEU A 83 9.34 12.44 13.71
CA LEU A 83 10.38 11.83 12.88
C LEU A 83 9.96 10.49 12.27
N LEU A 84 9.07 9.74 12.94
CA LEU A 84 8.56 8.47 12.43
C LEU A 84 7.67 8.63 11.18
N VAL A 85 6.99 9.76 11.00
CA VAL A 85 6.14 10.01 9.82
C VAL A 85 6.95 10.07 8.51
N PRO A 86 7.97 10.93 8.35
CA PRO A 86 8.77 10.96 7.13
C PRO A 86 9.55 9.65 6.92
N LEU A 87 10.01 9.00 8.01
CA LEU A 87 10.65 7.69 7.92
C LEU A 87 9.68 6.62 7.40
N ALA A 88 8.42 6.65 7.87
CA ALA A 88 7.37 5.79 7.35
C ALA A 88 7.15 6.03 5.86
N SER A 89 7.02 7.30 5.46
CA SER A 89 6.82 7.68 4.05
C SER A 89 7.96 7.22 3.17
N LEU A 90 9.20 7.32 3.64
CA LEU A 90 10.40 6.86 2.95
C LEU A 90 10.36 5.35 2.67
N PHE A 91 10.11 4.54 3.71
CA PHE A 91 10.05 3.09 3.57
C PHE A 91 8.88 2.62 2.70
N VAL A 92 7.70 3.24 2.83
CA VAL A 92 6.56 2.91 1.97
C VAL A 92 6.85 3.29 0.52
N ALA A 93 7.33 4.50 0.26
CA ALA A 93 7.60 4.96 -1.10
C ALA A 93 8.69 4.13 -1.79
N MET A 94 9.79 3.82 -1.09
CA MET A 94 10.82 2.93 -1.60
C MET A 94 10.25 1.54 -1.89
N GLY A 95 9.44 1.01 -0.97
CA GLY A 95 8.84 -0.30 -1.12
C GLY A 95 7.91 -0.41 -2.33
N VAL A 96 7.05 0.59 -2.53
CA VAL A 96 6.16 0.70 -3.69
C VAL A 96 6.96 0.86 -4.98
N ALA A 97 8.01 1.70 -5.00
CA ALA A 97 8.88 1.84 -6.16
C ALA A 97 9.54 0.51 -6.56
N LEU A 98 10.08 -0.25 -5.60
CA LEU A 98 10.65 -1.59 -5.82
C LEU A 98 9.62 -2.59 -6.37
N GLN A 99 8.39 -2.54 -5.86
CA GLN A 99 7.29 -3.39 -6.35
C GLN A 99 6.92 -3.05 -7.80
N ILE A 100 6.76 -1.76 -8.12
CA ILE A 100 6.46 -1.29 -9.48
C ILE A 100 7.57 -1.72 -10.45
N THR A 101 8.83 -1.42 -10.13
CA THR A 101 9.97 -1.68 -11.03
C THR A 101 10.26 -3.18 -11.19
N SER A 102 9.88 -4.01 -10.22
CA SER A 102 9.92 -5.47 -10.38
C SER A 102 9.06 -5.97 -11.54
N GLY A 103 8.01 -5.23 -11.94
CA GLY A 103 7.03 -5.64 -12.95
C GLY A 103 6.30 -6.96 -12.64
N LEU A 104 6.27 -7.40 -11.38
CA LEU A 104 5.53 -8.60 -10.95
C LEU A 104 4.08 -8.28 -10.53
N GLY A 105 3.72 -7.00 -10.45
CA GLY A 105 2.44 -6.51 -9.96
C GLY A 105 2.63 -5.53 -8.81
N VAL A 106 1.53 -4.98 -8.32
CA VAL A 106 1.49 -4.02 -7.21
C VAL A 106 0.32 -4.32 -6.28
N GLY A 107 0.25 -3.67 -5.11
CA GLY A 107 -0.86 -3.81 -4.17
C GLY A 107 -2.19 -3.28 -4.72
N PRO A 108 -3.35 -3.70 -4.18
CA PRO A 108 -4.67 -3.30 -4.71
C PRO A 108 -4.90 -1.79 -4.78
N GLY A 109 -4.46 -1.02 -3.78
CA GLY A 109 -4.51 0.44 -3.82
C GLY A 109 -3.62 1.01 -4.92
N ASP A 110 -2.39 0.53 -5.01
CA ASP A 110 -1.42 0.94 -6.03
C ASP A 110 -1.87 0.58 -7.45
N MET A 111 -2.72 -0.44 -7.63
CA MET A 111 -3.31 -0.75 -8.93
C MET A 111 -4.23 0.36 -9.41
N VAL A 112 -5.00 0.99 -8.52
CA VAL A 112 -5.85 2.13 -8.92
C VAL A 112 -4.97 3.33 -9.30
N ALA A 113 -3.93 3.62 -8.52
CA ALA A 113 -2.97 4.68 -8.84
C ALA A 113 -2.25 4.42 -10.18
N SER A 114 -1.79 3.19 -10.40
CA SER A 114 -1.14 2.77 -11.65
C SER A 114 -2.06 2.91 -12.86
N GLY A 115 -3.30 2.40 -12.75
CA GLY A 115 -4.30 2.51 -13.80
C GLY A 115 -4.68 3.96 -14.09
N LEU A 116 -4.83 4.78 -13.05
CA LEU A 116 -5.12 6.21 -13.19
C LEU A 116 -3.96 6.97 -13.85
N SER A 117 -2.72 6.69 -13.45
CA SER A 117 -1.51 7.24 -14.09
C SER A 117 -1.47 6.90 -15.58
N ALA A 118 -1.72 5.63 -15.93
CA ALA A 118 -1.76 5.19 -17.33
C ALA A 118 -2.90 5.84 -18.13
N ALA A 119 -4.07 6.07 -17.52
CA ALA A 119 -5.23 6.64 -18.19
C ALA A 119 -5.16 8.18 -18.35
N THR A 120 -4.51 8.89 -17.43
CA THR A 120 -4.51 10.36 -17.38
C THR A 120 -3.18 11.00 -17.78
N GLY A 121 -2.09 10.25 -17.81
CA GLY A 121 -0.74 10.78 -18.02
C GLY A 121 -0.13 11.45 -16.79
N LEU A 122 -0.80 11.40 -15.63
CA LEU A 122 -0.25 11.85 -14.36
C LEU A 122 0.94 10.98 -13.93
N SER A 123 1.87 11.55 -13.17
CA SER A 123 2.88 10.76 -12.48
C SER A 123 2.23 9.76 -11.52
N PHE A 124 2.94 8.67 -11.21
CA PHE A 124 2.40 7.66 -10.30
C PHE A 124 2.09 8.26 -8.93
N GLY A 125 3.01 9.06 -8.39
CA GLY A 125 2.84 9.76 -7.13
C GLY A 125 1.63 10.67 -7.12
N SER A 126 1.41 11.45 -8.19
CA SER A 126 0.22 12.31 -8.31
C SER A 126 -1.08 11.50 -8.35
N ALA A 127 -1.10 10.40 -9.11
CA ALA A 127 -2.26 9.50 -9.17
C ALA A 127 -2.55 8.83 -7.81
N ALA A 128 -1.51 8.41 -7.10
CA ALA A 128 -1.62 7.87 -5.74
C ALA A 128 -2.14 8.92 -4.75
N MET A 129 -1.64 10.17 -4.85
CA MET A 129 -2.11 11.27 -4.01
C MET A 129 -3.58 11.61 -4.26
N LEU A 130 -4.03 11.60 -5.53
CA LEU A 130 -5.43 11.78 -5.87
C LEU A 130 -6.30 10.67 -5.27
N MET A 131 -5.89 9.40 -5.44
CA MET A 131 -6.60 8.27 -4.85
C MET A 131 -6.71 8.41 -3.33
N SER A 132 -5.59 8.62 -2.63
CA SER A 132 -5.57 8.80 -1.18
C SER A 132 -6.39 10.01 -0.74
N GLY A 133 -6.36 11.10 -1.49
CA GLY A 133 -7.18 12.30 -1.29
C GLY A 133 -8.68 12.00 -1.42
N THR A 134 -9.09 11.21 -2.40
CA THR A 134 -10.48 10.76 -2.55
C THR A 134 -10.92 9.91 -1.36
N LEU A 135 -10.11 8.94 -0.92
CA LEU A 135 -10.43 8.13 0.25
C LEU A 135 -10.53 8.97 1.52
N ALA A 136 -9.62 9.93 1.69
CA ALA A 136 -9.62 10.88 2.80
C ALA A 136 -10.86 11.79 2.79
N LEU A 137 -11.29 12.25 1.62
CA LEU A 137 -12.48 13.08 1.46
C LEU A 137 -13.75 12.30 1.85
N ILE A 138 -13.88 11.05 1.38
CA ILE A 138 -15.01 10.19 1.75
C ILE A 138 -14.99 9.92 3.26
N ALA A 139 -13.84 9.62 3.85
CA ALA A 139 -13.73 9.44 5.30
C ALA A 139 -14.13 10.70 6.07
N THR A 140 -13.74 11.88 5.58
CA THR A 140 -14.13 13.17 6.15
C THR A 140 -15.64 13.40 6.06
N ALA A 141 -16.26 13.12 4.91
CA ALA A 141 -17.70 13.23 4.72
C ALA A 141 -18.49 12.27 5.63
N LEU A 142 -17.90 11.11 5.96
CA LEU A 142 -18.44 10.14 6.92
C LEU A 142 -18.11 10.47 8.39
N GLY A 143 -17.54 11.65 8.67
CA GLY A 143 -17.31 12.15 10.03
C GLY A 143 -15.97 11.77 10.65
N ARG A 144 -15.02 11.21 9.89
CA ARG A 144 -13.66 10.90 10.36
C ARG A 144 -12.58 11.52 9.46
N PRO A 145 -12.29 12.83 9.63
CA PRO A 145 -11.23 13.48 8.87
C PRO A 145 -9.84 12.90 9.16
N PRO A 146 -8.95 12.85 8.16
CA PRO A 146 -7.56 12.44 8.37
C PRO A 146 -6.83 13.43 9.28
N LYS A 147 -5.92 12.91 10.12
CA LYS A 147 -5.03 13.74 10.95
C LYS A 147 -3.86 14.29 10.11
N MET A 148 -3.22 15.35 10.60
CA MET A 148 -2.07 15.97 9.93
C MET A 148 -0.95 14.98 9.58
N GLY A 149 -0.64 14.01 10.45
CA GLY A 149 0.37 13.00 10.15
C GLY A 149 -0.01 12.11 8.96
N THR A 150 -1.31 11.81 8.77
CA THR A 150 -1.78 11.09 7.57
C THR A 150 -1.59 11.93 6.31
N LEU A 151 -1.91 13.23 6.36
CA LEU A 151 -1.79 14.13 5.19
C LEU A 151 -0.32 14.30 4.78
N VAL A 152 0.56 14.56 5.75
CA VAL A 152 2.02 14.65 5.52
C VAL A 152 2.54 13.34 4.95
N ASN A 153 2.12 12.20 5.51
CA ASN A 153 2.54 10.89 5.02
C ASN A 153 2.12 10.65 3.56
N VAL A 154 0.88 10.94 3.19
CA VAL A 154 0.39 10.78 1.81
C VAL A 154 1.17 11.66 0.84
N ALA A 155 1.38 12.94 1.19
CA ALA A 155 2.12 13.87 0.34
C ALA A 155 3.58 13.44 0.14
N LEU A 156 4.24 13.01 1.22
CA LEU A 156 5.62 12.54 1.16
C LEU A 156 5.74 11.23 0.38
N ILE A 157 4.82 10.28 0.57
CA ILE A 157 4.83 9.02 -0.21
C ILE A 157 4.70 9.33 -1.69
N ALA A 158 3.75 10.18 -2.09
CA ALA A 158 3.56 10.57 -3.48
C ALA A 158 4.83 11.17 -4.09
N LEU A 159 5.42 12.16 -3.42
CA LEU A 159 6.65 12.81 -3.86
C LEU A 159 7.84 11.83 -3.96
N LEU A 160 8.02 10.99 -2.94
CA LEU A 160 9.14 10.06 -2.85
C LEU A 160 9.01 8.91 -3.86
N ILE A 161 7.80 8.45 -4.20
CA ILE A 161 7.62 7.45 -5.26
C ILE A 161 8.09 8.02 -6.60
N ASP A 162 7.65 9.24 -6.95
CA ASP A 162 8.09 9.88 -8.19
C ASP A 162 9.59 10.15 -8.21
N LEU A 163 10.21 10.38 -7.03
CA LEU A 163 11.65 10.49 -6.88
C LEU A 163 12.36 9.14 -7.07
N PHE A 164 11.83 8.04 -6.52
CA PHE A 164 12.50 6.73 -6.54
C PHE A 164 12.31 5.96 -7.83
N LEU A 165 11.17 6.07 -8.49
CA LEU A 165 10.89 5.38 -9.76
C LEU A 165 12.00 5.54 -10.82
N PRO A 166 12.55 6.73 -11.09
CA PRO A 166 13.64 6.89 -12.05
C PRO A 166 15.00 6.39 -11.53
N LEU A 167 15.18 6.27 -10.21
CA LEU A 167 16.43 5.86 -9.56
C LEU A 167 16.56 4.35 -9.39
N VAL A 168 15.42 3.67 -9.26
CA VAL A 168 15.35 2.22 -9.07
C VAL A 168 15.24 1.56 -10.44
N ALA A 169 16.32 0.94 -10.88
CA ALA A 169 16.32 0.05 -12.03
C ALA A 169 16.65 -1.37 -11.56
N ILE A 170 15.93 -2.35 -12.10
CA ILE A 170 16.28 -3.76 -11.91
C ILE A 170 16.70 -4.38 -13.23
N GLU A 171 17.88 -4.99 -13.20
CA GLU A 171 18.40 -5.83 -14.26
C GLU A 171 18.47 -7.28 -13.74
N GLY A 172 18.14 -8.24 -14.59
CA GLY A 172 18.28 -9.66 -14.28
C GLY A 172 17.02 -10.50 -14.54
N GLY A 173 17.12 -11.77 -14.15
CA GLY A 173 16.09 -12.78 -14.40
C GLY A 173 14.90 -12.71 -13.43
N TYR A 174 14.02 -13.70 -13.53
CA TYR A 174 12.81 -13.77 -12.71
C TYR A 174 13.10 -13.76 -11.19
N LEU A 175 14.17 -14.46 -10.76
CA LEU A 175 14.54 -14.53 -9.35
C LEU A 175 14.95 -13.16 -8.77
N SER A 176 15.71 -12.35 -9.52
CA SER A 176 16.09 -11.01 -9.05
C SER A 176 14.84 -10.14 -8.87
N ARG A 177 13.92 -10.18 -9.83
CA ARG A 177 12.63 -9.46 -9.77
C ARG A 177 11.80 -9.89 -8.55
N LEU A 178 11.77 -11.19 -8.24
CA LEU A 178 11.05 -11.71 -7.08
C LEU A 178 11.66 -11.25 -5.75
N LEU A 179 12.99 -11.30 -5.62
CA LEU A 179 13.68 -10.80 -4.44
C LEU A 179 13.49 -9.29 -4.27
N HIS A 180 13.57 -8.53 -5.36
CA HIS A 180 13.36 -7.08 -5.36
C HIS A 180 11.94 -6.72 -4.91
N PHE A 181 10.95 -7.44 -5.43
CA PHE A 181 9.56 -7.33 -5.00
C PHE A 181 9.41 -7.67 -3.51
N GLY A 182 10.05 -8.74 -3.04
CA GLY A 182 10.02 -9.16 -1.64
C GLY A 182 10.63 -8.12 -0.69
N VAL A 183 11.76 -7.51 -1.06
CA VAL A 183 12.36 -6.38 -0.32
C VAL A 183 11.40 -5.20 -0.31
N GLY A 184 10.75 -4.92 -1.45
CA GLY A 184 9.75 -3.87 -1.54
C GLY A 184 8.58 -4.09 -0.58
N LEU A 185 8.02 -5.30 -0.58
CA LEU A 185 6.93 -5.69 0.32
C LEU A 185 7.33 -5.56 1.79
N TRP A 186 8.53 -6.01 2.16
CA TRP A 186 9.06 -5.86 3.52
C TRP A 186 9.23 -4.39 3.92
N SER A 187 9.75 -3.56 3.01
CA SER A 187 9.91 -2.11 3.20
C SER A 187 8.57 -1.42 3.46
N VAL A 188 7.52 -1.78 2.70
CA VAL A 188 6.16 -1.28 2.97
C VAL A 188 5.70 -1.65 4.37
N GLY A 189 5.92 -2.89 4.82
CA GLY A 189 5.60 -3.34 6.17
C GLY A 189 6.29 -2.54 7.27
N LEU A 190 7.59 -2.27 7.11
CA LEU A 190 8.36 -1.41 8.03
C LEU A 190 7.80 0.02 8.07
N GLY A 191 7.51 0.58 6.89
CA GLY A 191 6.96 1.93 6.79
C GLY A 191 5.59 2.07 7.48
N ILE A 192 4.69 1.11 7.27
CA ILE A 192 3.40 1.06 7.97
C ILE A 192 3.62 0.92 9.49
N GLY A 193 4.57 0.08 9.92
CA GLY A 193 4.95 -0.04 11.33
C GLY A 193 5.39 1.31 11.94
N CYS A 194 6.25 2.06 11.26
CA CYS A 194 6.66 3.41 11.66
C CYS A 194 5.45 4.36 11.79
N LEU A 195 4.54 4.35 10.81
CA LEU A 195 3.35 5.21 10.83
C LEU A 195 2.43 4.91 12.02
N LEU A 196 2.22 3.63 12.32
CA LEU A 196 1.40 3.19 13.45
C LEU A 196 2.03 3.60 14.80
N HIS A 197 3.35 3.45 14.94
CA HIS A 197 4.06 3.91 16.14
C HIS A 197 4.08 5.44 16.27
N ALA A 198 4.07 6.20 15.16
CA ALA A 198 4.04 7.65 15.19
C ALA A 198 2.79 8.23 15.90
N ARG A 199 1.65 7.54 15.85
CA ARG A 199 0.37 7.98 16.46
C ARG A 199 -0.08 9.39 16.02
N LEU A 200 0.44 9.93 14.93
CA LEU A 200 0.04 11.24 14.36
C LEU A 200 -1.00 11.10 13.23
N GLY A 201 -1.37 9.87 12.91
CA GLY A 201 -2.31 9.48 11.87
C GLY A 201 -2.47 7.96 11.90
N ILE A 202 -3.36 7.45 11.05
CA ILE A 202 -3.66 6.02 10.92
C ILE A 202 -3.57 5.52 9.46
N GLY A 203 -3.37 6.41 8.48
CA GLY A 203 -3.49 6.11 7.05
C GLY A 203 -4.89 6.43 6.50
N THR A 204 -5.01 6.66 5.19
CA THR A 204 -6.28 7.03 4.55
C THR A 204 -7.20 5.82 4.36
N HIS A 205 -6.64 4.65 4.06
CA HIS A 205 -7.39 3.41 3.97
C HIS A 205 -8.02 3.06 5.32
N GLU A 206 -7.24 3.12 6.38
CA GLU A 206 -7.66 2.87 7.77
C GLU A 206 -8.71 3.88 8.23
N ALA A 207 -8.50 5.18 7.94
CA ALA A 207 -9.48 6.22 8.26
C ALA A 207 -10.83 5.93 7.61
N LEU A 208 -10.83 5.55 6.33
CA LEU A 208 -12.06 5.21 5.61
C LEU A 208 -12.70 3.92 6.13
N SER A 209 -11.91 2.87 6.40
CA SER A 209 -12.45 1.62 6.95
C SER A 209 -13.16 1.86 8.29
N LEU A 210 -12.57 2.68 9.15
CA LEU A 210 -13.15 3.06 10.42
C LEU A 210 -14.38 3.98 10.26
N ALA A 211 -14.35 4.92 9.32
CA ALA A 211 -15.48 5.82 9.07
C ALA A 211 -16.72 5.05 8.61
N ILE A 212 -16.55 4.11 7.66
CA ILE A 212 -17.64 3.25 7.18
C ILE A 212 -18.11 2.34 8.31
N SER A 213 -17.20 1.75 9.09
CA SER A 213 -17.54 0.87 10.21
C SER A 213 -18.38 1.60 11.26
N ASP A 214 -17.99 2.81 11.63
CA ASP A 214 -18.75 3.66 12.55
C ASP A 214 -20.14 4.01 12.00
N HIS A 215 -20.22 4.33 10.72
CA HIS A 215 -21.46 4.77 10.07
C HIS A 215 -22.45 3.61 9.84
N THR A 216 -21.96 2.40 9.58
CA THR A 216 -22.79 1.24 9.19
C THR A 216 -22.93 0.17 10.28
N GLY A 217 -22.08 0.19 11.31
CA GLY A 217 -21.98 -0.86 12.32
C GLY A 217 -21.31 -2.16 11.84
N ILE A 218 -20.87 -2.22 10.57
CA ILE A 218 -20.16 -3.38 10.01
C ILE A 218 -18.75 -3.46 10.63
N ALA A 219 -18.28 -4.67 10.98
CA ALA A 219 -16.94 -4.85 11.53
C ALA A 219 -15.84 -4.39 10.56
N VAL A 220 -14.84 -3.65 11.06
CA VAL A 220 -13.73 -3.04 10.29
C VAL A 220 -13.05 -4.03 9.32
N GLY A 221 -12.79 -5.27 9.75
CA GLY A 221 -12.16 -6.28 8.89
C GLY A 221 -13.00 -6.68 7.67
N HIS A 222 -14.33 -6.56 7.72
CA HIS A 222 -15.17 -6.77 6.53
C HIS A 222 -15.11 -5.58 5.59
N VAL A 223 -15.20 -4.37 6.13
CA VAL A 223 -15.07 -3.13 5.36
C VAL A 223 -13.72 -3.08 4.63
N ARG A 224 -12.63 -3.45 5.31
CA ARG A 224 -11.29 -3.45 4.71
C ARG A 224 -11.19 -4.44 3.56
N ARG A 225 -11.69 -5.66 3.73
CA ARG A 225 -11.70 -6.66 2.65
C ARG A 225 -12.56 -6.23 1.46
N SER A 226 -13.71 -5.59 1.71
CA SER A 226 -14.54 -5.06 0.62
C SER A 226 -13.83 -3.93 -0.12
N GLN A 227 -13.15 -3.03 0.59
CA GLN A 227 -12.35 -1.97 -0.02
C GLN A 227 -11.21 -2.55 -0.88
N GLU A 228 -10.44 -3.50 -0.37
CA GLU A 228 -9.36 -4.14 -1.12
C GLU A 228 -9.88 -4.78 -2.41
N LEU A 229 -11.04 -5.46 -2.35
CA LEU A 229 -11.65 -6.06 -3.51
C LEU A 229 -12.19 -5.02 -4.51
N SER A 230 -12.79 -3.93 -4.02
CA SER A 230 -13.25 -2.82 -4.86
C SER A 230 -12.08 -2.12 -5.56
N LEU A 231 -10.97 -1.89 -4.85
CA LEU A 231 -9.76 -1.29 -5.41
C LEU A 231 -9.11 -2.22 -6.44
N LEU A 232 -9.03 -3.52 -6.15
CA LEU A 232 -8.54 -4.52 -7.10
C LEU A 232 -9.39 -4.50 -8.39
N ALA A 233 -10.72 -4.55 -8.25
CA ALA A 233 -11.64 -4.50 -9.39
C ALA A 233 -11.50 -3.20 -10.18
N LEU A 234 -11.42 -2.06 -9.51
CA LEU A 234 -11.24 -0.76 -10.14
C LEU A 234 -9.90 -0.66 -10.87
N GLY A 235 -8.82 -1.11 -10.25
CA GLY A 235 -7.49 -1.15 -10.88
C GLY A 235 -7.47 -2.02 -12.13
N LEU A 236 -8.15 -3.17 -12.12
CA LEU A 236 -8.30 -4.02 -13.31
C LEU A 236 -9.09 -3.33 -14.42
N VAL A 237 -10.17 -2.62 -14.09
CA VAL A 237 -10.97 -1.85 -15.05
C VAL A 237 -10.16 -0.72 -15.68
N LEU A 238 -9.31 -0.06 -14.88
CA LEU A 238 -8.39 0.99 -15.34
C LEU A 238 -7.20 0.45 -16.15
N GLY A 239 -7.12 -0.87 -16.38
CA GLY A 239 -6.05 -1.48 -17.15
C GLY A 239 -4.70 -1.55 -16.42
N SER A 240 -4.71 -1.50 -15.09
CA SER A 240 -3.50 -1.64 -14.29
C SER A 240 -2.81 -2.98 -14.53
N GLN A 241 -1.48 -2.96 -14.43
CA GLN A 241 -0.71 -4.19 -14.35
C GLN A 241 -1.06 -4.94 -13.07
N PHE A 242 -1.26 -6.25 -13.19
CA PHE A 242 -1.43 -7.19 -12.09
C PHE A 242 -0.61 -8.44 -12.42
N GLY A 243 -0.21 -9.18 -11.38
CA GLY A 243 0.59 -10.38 -11.57
C GLY A 243 0.79 -11.13 -10.26
N ILE A 244 1.76 -12.06 -10.24
CA ILE A 244 2.07 -12.86 -9.05
C ILE A 244 2.38 -11.98 -7.83
N GLY A 245 3.02 -10.83 -8.03
CA GLY A 245 3.29 -9.85 -6.98
C GLY A 245 2.02 -9.35 -6.31
N THR A 246 0.95 -9.07 -7.05
CA THR A 246 -0.34 -8.65 -6.48
C THR A 246 -0.92 -9.72 -5.56
N PHE A 247 -0.83 -11.00 -5.94
CA PHE A 247 -1.24 -12.11 -5.07
C PHE A 247 -0.36 -12.23 -3.83
N LEU A 248 0.96 -12.03 -3.97
CA LEU A 248 1.89 -12.00 -2.84
C LEU A 248 1.55 -10.86 -1.88
N VAL A 249 1.23 -9.65 -2.36
CA VAL A 249 0.75 -8.57 -1.49
C VAL A 249 -0.51 -9.02 -0.76
N ALA A 250 -1.54 -9.48 -1.47
CA ALA A 250 -2.81 -9.86 -0.86
C ALA A 250 -2.65 -10.94 0.23
N LEU A 251 -1.73 -11.88 0.05
CA LEU A 251 -1.49 -12.97 1.00
C LEU A 251 -0.59 -12.55 2.18
N PHE A 252 0.47 -11.79 1.91
CA PHE A 252 1.55 -11.56 2.87
C PHE A 252 1.56 -10.15 3.49
N ILE A 253 0.79 -9.19 2.99
CA ILE A 253 0.84 -7.82 3.51
C ILE A 253 0.50 -7.75 4.99
N ALA A 254 -0.55 -8.47 5.45
CA ALA A 254 -0.94 -8.48 6.85
C ALA A 254 0.15 -9.04 7.80
N PRO A 255 0.72 -10.25 7.57
CA PRO A 255 1.81 -10.73 8.41
C PRO A 255 3.08 -9.87 8.28
N VAL A 256 3.35 -9.28 7.11
CA VAL A 256 4.49 -8.37 6.90
C VAL A 256 4.32 -7.06 7.68
N ILE A 257 3.12 -6.47 7.71
CA ILE A 257 2.83 -5.29 8.53
C ILE A 257 3.00 -5.63 10.02
N SER A 258 2.50 -6.79 10.46
CA SER A 258 2.65 -7.25 11.85
C SER A 258 4.12 -7.38 12.24
N ALA A 259 4.90 -8.07 11.43
CA ALA A 259 6.33 -8.25 11.64
C ALA A 259 7.12 -6.93 11.54
N GLY A 260 6.75 -6.03 10.62
CA GLY A 260 7.34 -4.69 10.51
C GLY A 260 7.05 -3.84 11.75
N THR A 261 5.81 -3.85 12.23
CA THR A 261 5.39 -3.14 13.45
C THR A 261 6.14 -3.65 14.68
N ALA A 262 6.32 -4.97 14.80
CA ALA A 262 7.10 -5.58 15.88
C ALA A 262 8.59 -5.21 15.79
N THR A 263 9.16 -5.15 14.57
CA THR A 263 10.55 -4.77 14.33
C THR A 263 10.81 -3.33 14.72
N VAL A 264 9.95 -2.41 14.28
CA VAL A 264 10.02 -0.98 14.66
C VAL A 264 9.87 -0.82 16.16
N GLY A 265 8.93 -1.56 16.78
CA GLY A 265 8.75 -1.52 18.24
C GLY A 265 10.02 -1.92 19.00
N LYS A 266 10.65 -3.05 18.63
CA LYS A 266 11.92 -3.47 19.21
C LYS A 266 13.01 -2.42 19.04
N ALA A 267 13.15 -1.84 17.85
CA ALA A 267 14.14 -0.80 17.58
C ALA A 267 13.93 0.45 18.47
N LEU A 268 12.68 0.89 18.62
CA LEU A 268 12.33 2.01 19.49
C LEU A 268 12.65 1.71 20.96
N THR A 269 12.34 0.50 21.46
CA THR A 269 12.70 0.09 22.82
C THR A 269 14.21 0.02 23.03
N THR A 270 14.97 -0.50 22.07
CA THR A 270 16.44 -0.53 22.16
C THR A 270 17.04 0.88 22.19
N LEU A 271 16.51 1.81 21.40
CA LEU A 271 16.94 3.20 21.43
C LEU A 271 16.60 3.86 22.77
N ALA A 272 15.41 3.59 23.31
CA ALA A 272 14.99 4.09 24.62
C ALA A 272 15.96 3.72 25.74
N THR A 273 16.35 2.43 25.78
CA THR A 273 17.25 1.90 26.80
C THR A 273 18.69 2.37 26.59
N THR A 274 19.13 2.53 25.35
CA THR A 274 20.50 3.01 25.04
C THR A 274 20.70 4.48 25.42
N PHE A 275 19.68 5.31 25.20
CA PHE A 275 19.75 6.76 25.45
C PHE A 275 19.13 7.20 26.78
N ASP A 276 18.77 6.24 27.66
CA ASP A 276 18.08 6.48 28.93
C ASP A 276 16.91 7.48 28.81
N VAL A 277 16.09 7.28 27.77
CA VAL A 277 14.90 8.11 27.52
C VAL A 277 13.68 7.38 28.09
N PRO A 278 13.22 7.70 29.30
CA PRO A 278 12.18 6.95 30.00
C PRO A 278 10.78 7.10 29.38
N GLU A 279 10.59 7.67 28.19
CA GLU A 279 9.27 7.82 27.55
C GLU A 279 9.02 6.86 26.38
N ILE A 280 10.03 6.16 25.86
CA ILE A 280 9.91 5.34 24.64
C ILE A 280 9.77 3.85 25.01
N ASP A 281 8.69 3.44 25.67
CA ASP A 281 8.33 2.00 25.74
C ASP A 281 7.35 1.62 24.64
N ALA A 282 7.86 0.89 23.65
CA ALA A 282 7.08 0.39 22.53
C ALA A 282 6.47 -0.99 22.85
N HIS A 283 5.38 -1.00 23.62
CA HIS A 283 4.48 -2.17 23.66
C HIS A 283 3.23 -1.86 22.86
N VAL A 284 3.24 -2.23 21.57
CA VAL A 284 2.04 -2.30 20.75
C VAL A 284 1.70 -3.78 20.62
N ALA A 285 0.89 -4.27 21.55
CA ALA A 285 0.25 -5.58 21.43
C ALA A 285 -1.12 -5.41 20.75
N ASP A 286 -1.39 -6.28 19.79
CA ASP A 286 -2.69 -6.56 19.18
C ASP A 286 -3.39 -5.41 18.41
N ILE A 287 -2.84 -5.05 17.24
CA ILE A 287 -3.67 -4.65 16.09
C ILE A 287 -3.71 -5.86 15.14
N SER A 288 -4.64 -6.77 15.38
CA SER A 288 -4.93 -7.86 14.45
C SER A 288 -5.69 -7.28 13.25
N PHE A 289 -5.04 -7.26 12.09
CA PHE A 289 -5.69 -7.02 10.79
C PHE A 289 -6.48 -8.26 10.34
#